data_AF-A0A1B6JS76-F1
#
_entry.id   AF-A0A1B6JS76-F1
#
_cell.length_a   1.000
_cell.length_b   1.000
_cell.length_c   1.000
_cell.angle_alpha   90.00
_cell.angle_beta   90.00
_cell.angle_gamma   90.00
#
_symmetry.space_group_name_H-M   'P 1'
#
loop_
_entity.id
_entity.type
_entity.pdbx_description
1 polymer ?
#
loop_
_entity_poly.entity_id
_entity_poly.type
_entity_poly.pdbx_seq_one_letter_code
_entity_poly.pdbx_strand_id
1 'polypeptide(L)'
;METIVEDAETEYELDKVKKKYGNLGPGVVMVQVEKGHQGLGISLAGHKDRNRMAVFVCGINPKGSAYKTGGIQVGDEILEVNGVVLHGRCHLNASAIIKGLPGNIFKVIVLRKTEGLENLAVKPITQFPVSLDDE
;
A
#
# COMPACT_ATOMS: atom_id res chain seq x y z
N MET A 1 -30.34 0.52 -8.54
CA MET A 1 -29.79 1.80 -9.02
C MET A 1 -28.37 2.02 -8.48
N GLU A 2 -28.01 1.48 -7.32
CA GLU A 2 -26.66 1.56 -6.71
C GLU A 2 -25.54 0.88 -7.50
N THR A 3 -25.75 -0.32 -8.06
CA THR A 3 -24.69 -1.09 -8.74
C THR A 3 -24.08 -0.38 -9.96
N ILE A 4 -24.90 0.36 -10.72
CA ILE A 4 -24.45 1.07 -11.93
C ILE A 4 -23.56 2.27 -11.57
N VAL A 5 -23.76 2.86 -10.38
CA VAL A 5 -23.01 4.05 -9.93
C VAL A 5 -21.65 3.62 -9.37
N GLU A 6 -21.61 2.54 -8.60
CA GLU A 6 -20.36 1.97 -8.04
C GLU A 6 -19.41 1.49 -9.14
N ASP A 7 -19.93 0.84 -10.18
CA ASP A 7 -19.14 0.38 -11.33
C ASP A 7 -18.54 1.56 -12.12
N ALA A 8 -19.32 2.63 -12.34
CA ALA A 8 -18.86 3.82 -13.07
C ALA A 8 -17.84 4.65 -12.27
N GLU A 9 -18.02 4.78 -10.96
CA GLU A 9 -17.09 5.50 -10.08
C GLU A 9 -15.75 4.76 -9.98
N THR A 10 -15.78 3.43 -9.89
CA THR A 10 -14.59 2.59 -9.87
C THR A 10 -13.82 2.67 -11.21
N GLU A 11 -14.53 2.64 -12.34
CA GLU A 11 -13.92 2.77 -13.67
C GLU A 11 -13.22 4.13 -13.85
N TYR A 12 -13.88 5.22 -13.43
CA TYR A 12 -13.31 6.56 -13.48
C TYR A 12 -12.04 6.71 -12.63
N GLU A 13 -12.05 6.14 -11.42
CA GLU A 13 -10.88 6.16 -10.56
C GLU A 13 -9.72 5.36 -11.16
N LEU A 14 -9.97 4.20 -11.76
CA LEU A 14 -8.95 3.42 -12.47
C LEU A 14 -8.35 4.18 -13.67
N ASP A 15 -9.17 4.91 -14.44
CA ASP A 15 -8.69 5.76 -15.53
C ASP A 15 -7.74 6.86 -15.02
N LYS A 16 -8.06 7.51 -13.89
CA LYS A 16 -7.16 8.48 -13.26
C LYS A 16 -5.83 7.85 -12.85
N VAL A 17 -5.86 6.67 -12.22
CA VAL A 17 -4.64 5.97 -11.82
C VAL A 17 -3.78 5.63 -13.03
N LYS A 18 -4.38 5.12 -14.10
CA LYS A 18 -3.68 4.82 -15.36
C LYS A 18 -3.06 6.07 -15.99
N LYS A 19 -3.81 7.18 -16.05
CA LYS A 19 -3.29 8.46 -16.57
C LYS A 19 -2.13 9.00 -15.73
N LYS A 20 -2.19 8.88 -14.41
CA LYS A 20 -1.20 9.43 -13.49
C LYS A 20 0.08 8.60 -13.39
N TYR A 21 -0.05 7.27 -13.38
CA TYR A 21 1.06 6.36 -13.05
C TYR A 21 1.36 5.33 -14.14
N GLY A 22 0.60 5.29 -15.25
CA GLY A 22 0.77 4.27 -16.29
C GLY A 22 2.14 4.27 -16.98
N ASN A 23 2.87 5.39 -16.92
CA ASN A 23 4.25 5.48 -17.40
C ASN A 23 5.28 4.72 -16.52
N LEU A 24 4.91 4.34 -15.29
CA LEU A 24 5.78 3.57 -14.39
C LEU A 24 5.78 2.07 -14.71
N GLY A 25 4.87 1.61 -15.57
CA GLY A 25 4.77 0.24 -16.06
C GLY A 25 3.45 -0.46 -15.74
N PRO A 26 3.26 -1.69 -16.23
CA PRO A 26 2.00 -2.44 -16.08
C PRO A 26 1.73 -2.91 -14.64
N GLY A 27 2.71 -2.80 -13.75
CA GLY A 27 2.60 -3.23 -12.35
C GLY A 27 1.86 -2.24 -11.44
N VAL A 28 1.27 -1.17 -11.97
CA VAL A 28 0.49 -0.23 -11.15
C VAL A 28 -0.85 -0.86 -10.78
N VAL A 29 -1.11 -0.98 -9.48
CA VAL A 29 -2.32 -1.58 -8.94
C VAL A 29 -2.96 -0.63 -7.93
N MET A 30 -4.28 -0.49 -8.00
CA MET A 30 -5.09 0.19 -7.00
C MET A 30 -5.78 -0.84 -6.11
N VAL A 31 -5.66 -0.68 -4.80
CA VAL A 31 -6.26 -1.60 -3.81
C VAL A 31 -7.02 -0.79 -2.77
N GLN A 32 -8.24 -1.20 -2.44
CA GLN A 32 -8.99 -0.65 -1.32
C GLN A 32 -8.84 -1.57 -0.11
N VAL A 33 -8.35 -1.02 1.00
CA VAL A 33 -8.15 -1.76 2.25
C VAL A 33 -9.00 -1.10 3.34
N GLU A 34 -9.83 -1.87 4.01
CA GLU A 34 -10.54 -1.41 5.20
C GLU A 34 -9.61 -1.41 6.42
N LYS A 35 -9.47 -0.27 7.09
CA LYS A 35 -8.63 -0.09 8.25
C LYS A 35 -9.19 -0.91 9.42
N GLY A 36 -8.43 -1.90 9.86
CA GLY A 36 -8.74 -2.64 11.09
C GLY A 36 -8.26 -1.90 12.34
N HIS A 37 -8.49 -2.50 13.51
CA HIS A 37 -8.07 -1.95 14.81
C HIS A 37 -6.57 -1.63 14.88
N GLN A 38 -5.73 -2.43 14.23
CA GLN A 38 -4.27 -2.23 14.16
C GLN A 38 -3.82 -1.48 12.89
N GLY A 39 -4.73 -0.75 12.24
CA GLY A 39 -4.44 -0.06 10.97
C GLY A 39 -4.60 -0.98 9.76
N LEU A 40 -3.76 -0.77 8.74
CA LEU A 40 -3.86 -1.53 7.48
C LEU A 40 -3.19 -2.92 7.56
N GLY A 41 -2.35 -3.17 8.56
CA GLY A 41 -1.61 -4.44 8.70
C GLY A 41 -0.42 -4.58 7.75
N ILE A 42 0.20 -3.47 7.34
CA ILE A 42 1.42 -3.44 6.53
C ILE A 42 2.60 -2.84 7.29
N SER A 43 3.79 -3.34 7.02
CA SER A 43 5.06 -2.78 7.48
C SER A 43 5.79 -2.11 6.33
N LEU A 44 6.43 -0.96 6.59
CA LEU A 44 7.09 -0.15 5.57
C LEU A 44 8.61 -0.17 5.73
N ALA A 45 9.31 -0.17 4.60
CA ALA A 45 10.75 0.03 4.53
C ALA A 45 11.13 1.02 3.43
N GLY A 46 12.33 1.59 3.55
CA GLY A 46 12.93 2.37 2.48
C GLY A 46 13.61 1.51 1.43
N HIS A 47 14.15 2.16 0.40
CA HIS A 47 15.02 1.55 -0.59
C HIS A 47 16.41 1.24 -0.01
N LYS A 48 17.07 0.15 -0.46
CA LYS A 48 18.43 -0.24 -0.03
C LYS A 48 19.50 0.80 -0.37
N ASP A 49 19.39 1.41 -1.55
CA ASP A 49 20.14 2.60 -1.94
C ASP A 49 19.53 3.83 -1.26
N ARG A 50 20.26 4.41 -0.30
CA ARG A 50 19.81 5.53 0.53
C ARG A 50 19.64 6.84 -0.26
N ASN A 51 20.19 6.92 -1.48
CA ASN A 51 20.00 8.08 -2.35
C ASN A 51 18.66 8.03 -3.10
N ARG A 52 17.93 6.91 -3.02
CA ARG A 52 16.62 6.75 -3.64
C ARG A 52 15.52 6.81 -2.59
N MET A 53 14.65 7.80 -2.71
CA MET A 53 13.47 7.89 -1.86
C MET A 53 12.34 7.05 -2.44
N ALA A 54 12.08 5.91 -1.82
CA ALA A 54 10.96 5.06 -2.13
C ALA A 54 10.48 4.34 -0.86
N VAL A 55 9.22 3.97 -0.85
CA VAL A 55 8.55 3.32 0.28
C VAL A 55 8.01 1.99 -0.20
N PHE A 56 8.47 0.92 0.42
CA PHE A 56 8.07 -0.43 0.07
C PHE A 56 7.31 -1.09 1.21
N VAL A 57 6.42 -2.01 0.85
CA VAL A 57 5.84 -2.96 1.79
C VAL A 57 6.89 -4.03 2.10
N CYS A 58 7.37 -4.08 3.35
CA CYS A 58 8.35 -5.08 3.80
C CYS A 58 7.73 -6.21 4.61
N GLY A 59 6.44 -6.13 4.95
CA GLY A 59 5.73 -7.17 5.67
C GLY A 59 4.23 -6.94 5.64
N ILE A 60 3.47 -8.02 5.68
CA ILE A 60 2.01 -8.01 5.72
C ILE A 60 1.58 -8.92 6.86
N ASN A 61 0.85 -8.39 7.85
CA ASN A 61 0.35 -9.17 8.97
C ASN A 61 -0.71 -10.16 8.46
N PRO A 62 -0.54 -11.49 8.62
CA PRO A 62 -1.50 -12.49 8.17
C PRO A 62 -2.90 -12.36 8.76
N LYS A 63 -3.04 -11.71 9.92
CA LYS A 63 -4.34 -11.42 10.54
C LYS A 63 -4.89 -10.02 10.19
N GLY A 64 -4.08 -9.19 9.52
CA GLY A 64 -4.39 -7.80 9.19
C GLY A 64 -5.26 -7.63 7.95
N SER A 65 -5.83 -6.43 7.79
CA SER A 65 -6.76 -6.14 6.69
C SER A 65 -6.13 -6.25 5.31
N ALA A 66 -4.92 -5.74 5.11
CA ALA A 66 -4.24 -5.83 3.81
C ALA A 66 -4.03 -7.28 3.35
N TYR A 67 -3.76 -8.20 4.29
CA TYR A 67 -3.67 -9.63 3.98
C TYR A 67 -5.01 -10.19 3.50
N LYS A 68 -6.09 -9.90 4.25
CA LYS A 68 -7.45 -10.36 3.93
C LYS A 68 -7.93 -9.84 2.58
N THR A 69 -7.59 -8.59 2.23
CA THR A 69 -7.87 -8.00 0.92
C THR A 69 -7.08 -8.66 -0.21
N GLY A 70 -5.83 -9.09 0.03
CA GLY A 70 -5.00 -9.84 -0.93
C GLY A 70 -4.41 -9.04 -2.10
N GLY A 71 -4.72 -7.73 -2.22
CA GLY A 71 -4.24 -6.90 -3.33
C GLY A 71 -2.82 -6.36 -3.21
N ILE A 72 -2.28 -6.30 -1.98
CA ILE A 72 -0.95 -5.76 -1.67
C ILE A 72 0.02 -6.93 -1.39
N GLN A 73 1.26 -6.80 -1.86
CA GLN A 73 2.31 -7.80 -1.70
C GLN A 73 3.58 -7.20 -1.09
N VAL A 74 4.37 -8.05 -0.44
CA VAL A 74 5.73 -7.66 0.01
C VAL A 74 6.58 -7.35 -1.21
N GLY A 75 7.28 -6.22 -1.19
CA GLY A 75 8.06 -5.70 -2.31
C GLY A 75 7.30 -4.69 -3.19
N ASP A 76 6.01 -4.49 -2.98
CA ASP A 76 5.27 -3.41 -3.64
C ASP A 76 5.79 -2.04 -3.18
N GLU A 77 6.04 -1.13 -4.13
CA GLU A 77 6.32 0.28 -3.84
C GLU A 77 5.00 1.05 -3.67
N ILE A 78 4.84 1.79 -2.58
CA ILE A 78 3.65 2.62 -2.33
C ILE A 78 3.81 3.97 -3.04
N LEU A 79 2.93 4.23 -4.00
CA LEU A 79 2.92 5.47 -4.77
C LEU A 79 2.01 6.53 -4.14
N GLU A 80 0.85 6.12 -3.65
CA GLU A 80 -0.18 7.03 -3.14
C GLU A 80 -1.11 6.32 -2.14
N VAL A 81 -1.60 7.07 -1.16
CA VAL A 81 -2.66 6.61 -0.24
C VAL A 81 -3.70 7.72 -0.06
N ASN A 82 -4.98 7.43 -0.36
CA ASN A 82 -6.10 8.38 -0.28
C ASN A 82 -5.81 9.74 -0.94
N GLY A 83 -5.24 9.75 -2.15
CA GLY A 83 -4.90 10.99 -2.87
C GLY A 83 -3.55 11.60 -2.48
N VAL A 84 -2.94 11.16 -1.37
CA VAL A 84 -1.65 11.70 -0.91
C VAL A 84 -0.50 10.93 -1.54
N VAL A 85 0.30 11.63 -2.36
CA VAL A 85 1.46 11.05 -3.05
C VAL A 85 2.58 10.76 -2.05
N LEU A 86 3.00 9.49 -2.04
CA LEU A 86 4.09 8.96 -1.23
C LEU A 86 5.33 8.57 -2.04
N HIS A 87 5.20 8.48 -3.37
CA HIS A 87 6.33 8.32 -4.28
C HIS A 87 7.36 9.43 -4.04
N GLY A 88 8.65 9.07 -3.97
CA GLY A 88 9.72 10.03 -3.67
C GLY A 88 9.85 10.43 -2.20
N ARG A 89 9.14 9.79 -1.26
CA ARG A 89 9.28 10.02 0.20
C ARG A 89 10.05 8.90 0.89
N CYS A 90 10.55 9.17 2.09
CA CYS A 90 11.08 8.12 2.96
C CYS A 90 9.97 7.39 3.73
N HIS A 91 10.24 6.15 4.14
CA HIS A 91 9.27 5.30 4.83
C HIS A 91 8.79 5.87 6.17
N LEU A 92 9.63 6.61 6.90
CA LEU A 92 9.24 7.26 8.15
C LEU A 92 8.17 8.35 7.92
N ASN A 93 8.36 9.20 6.90
CA ASN A 93 7.36 10.20 6.55
C ASN A 93 6.07 9.55 6.06
N ALA A 94 6.15 8.53 5.20
CA ALA A 94 4.98 7.81 4.73
C ALA A 94 4.20 7.13 5.87
N SER A 95 4.89 6.50 6.82
CA SER A 95 4.24 5.87 7.99
C SER A 95 3.46 6.90 8.81
N ALA A 96 4.05 8.07 9.06
CA ALA A 96 3.38 9.14 9.80
C ALA A 96 2.15 9.66 9.06
N ILE A 97 2.28 9.88 7.74
CA ILE A 97 1.16 10.33 6.89
C ILE A 97 0.02 9.32 6.92
N ILE A 98 0.29 8.05 6.62
CA ILE A 98 -0.75 7.00 6.54
C ILE A 98 -1.49 6.85 7.87
N LYS A 99 -0.77 6.92 9.00
CA LYS A 99 -1.38 6.86 10.34
C LYS A 99 -2.30 8.04 10.64
N GLY A 100 -1.96 9.23 10.13
CA GLY A 100 -2.74 10.46 10.33
C GLY A 100 -3.91 10.64 9.37
N LEU A 101 -4.01 9.85 8.30
CA LEU A 101 -5.13 9.94 7.36
C LEU A 101 -6.45 9.50 8.01
N PRO A 102 -7.54 10.28 7.84
CA PRO A 102 -8.86 9.91 8.32
C PRO A 102 -9.51 8.86 7.41
N GLY A 103 -10.62 8.30 7.89
CA GLY A 103 -11.44 7.34 7.15
C GLY A 103 -11.15 5.88 7.51
N ASN A 104 -12.06 5.01 7.06
CA ASN A 104 -11.96 3.57 7.28
C ASN A 104 -11.57 2.82 6.00
N ILE A 105 -11.81 3.37 4.81
CA ILE A 105 -11.40 2.77 3.54
C ILE A 105 -10.17 3.52 3.02
N PHE A 106 -9.10 2.77 2.79
CA PHE A 106 -7.84 3.29 2.28
C PHE A 106 -7.62 2.82 0.85
N LYS A 107 -7.66 3.76 -0.09
CA LYS A 107 -7.25 3.57 -1.48
C LYS A 107 -5.74 3.67 -1.56
N VAL A 108 -5.07 2.55 -1.74
CA VAL A 108 -3.61 2.44 -1.87
C VAL A 108 -3.27 2.17 -3.33
N ILE A 109 -2.42 3.02 -3.90
CA ILE A 109 -1.86 2.80 -5.24
C ILE A 109 -0.43 2.31 -5.05
N VAL A 110 -0.13 1.14 -5.59
CA VAL A 110 1.19 0.51 -5.53
C VAL A 110 1.77 0.27 -6.92
N LEU A 111 3.08 0.15 -6.98
CA LEU A 111 3.83 -0.33 -8.14
C LEU A 111 4.50 -1.65 -7.80
N ARG A 112 4.04 -2.71 -8.45
CA ARG A 112 4.60 -4.05 -8.35
C ARG A 112 5.66 -4.25 -9.41
N LYS A 113 6.89 -4.56 -8.97
CA LYS A 113 7.99 -4.93 -9.85
C LYS A 113 8.66 -6.21 -9.38
N THR A 114 9.23 -6.95 -10.31
CA THR A 114 9.96 -8.20 -10.05
C THR A 114 11.10 -8.00 -9.05
N GLU A 115 11.80 -6.88 -9.14
CA GLU A 115 12.91 -6.49 -8.28
C GLU A 115 12.49 -5.83 -6.96
N GLY A 116 11.19 -5.69 -6.68
CA GLY A 116 10.68 -4.97 -5.50
C GLY A 116 11.23 -5.52 -4.18
N LEU A 117 11.30 -6.85 -4.04
CA LEU A 117 11.90 -7.50 -2.87
C LEU A 117 13.40 -7.23 -2.74
N GLU A 118 14.12 -7.23 -3.86
CA GLU A 118 15.57 -7.00 -3.88
C GLU A 118 15.94 -5.55 -3.52
N ASN A 119 14.99 -4.62 -3.65
CA ASN A 119 15.19 -3.20 -3.39
C ASN A 119 14.90 -2.79 -1.94
N LEU A 120 14.36 -3.70 -1.11
CA LEU A 120 14.12 -3.44 0.31
C LEU A 120 15.42 -3.16 1.07
N ALA A 121 15.43 -2.14 1.93
CA ALA A 121 16.54 -1.87 2.84
C ALA A 121 16.66 -2.89 3.99
N VAL A 122 15.65 -3.76 4.16
CA VAL A 122 15.54 -4.75 5.22
C VAL A 122 15.08 -6.08 4.65
N LYS A 123 15.32 -7.18 5.37
CA LYS A 123 14.69 -8.46 5.03
C LYS A 123 13.17 -8.37 5.26
N PRO A 124 12.35 -9.07 4.45
CA PRO A 124 10.93 -9.20 4.70
C PRO A 124 10.63 -9.63 6.14
N ILE A 125 9.64 -8.97 6.75
CA ILE A 125 9.18 -9.29 8.10
C ILE A 125 8.23 -10.47 8.03
N THR A 126 8.52 -11.50 8.82
CA THR A 126 7.72 -12.72 8.95
C THR A 126 7.12 -12.92 10.34
N GLN A 127 7.51 -12.08 11.30
CA GLN A 127 7.03 -12.11 12.68
C GLN A 127 6.17 -10.88 12.95
N PHE A 128 4.97 -11.11 13.44
CA PHE A 128 4.00 -10.05 13.75
C PHE A 128 3.55 -10.20 15.20
N PRO A 129 3.24 -9.09 15.89
CA PRO A 129 2.67 -9.15 17.23
C PRO A 129 1.39 -9.99 17.22
N VAL A 130 1.22 -10.82 18.25
CA VAL A 130 -0.04 -11.53 18.49
C VAL A 130 -1.05 -10.51 19.00
N SER A 131 -2.28 -10.53 18.47
CA SER A 131 -3.36 -9.69 19.01
C SER A 131 -3.75 -10.20 20.39
N LEU A 132 -4.02 -9.29 21.33
CA LEU A 132 -4.54 -9.66 22.66
C LEU A 132 -5.94 -10.28 22.59
N ASP A 133 -6.66 -10.09 21.48
CA ASP A 133 -7.97 -10.69 21.22
C ASP A 133 -7.88 -12.20 20.84
N ASP A 134 -6.67 -12.77 20.84
CA ASP A 134 -6.41 -14.19 20.57
C ASP A 134 -6.31 -15.06 21.84
N GLU A 135 -6.60 -14.50 23.04
CA GLU A 135 -6.68 -15.22 24.33
C GLU A 135 -8.12 -15.41 24.84
#